data_AF-A0A966U5C3-F1
#
_entry.id   AF-A0A966U5C3-F1
#
_cell.length_a   1.000
_cell.length_b   1.000
_cell.length_c   1.000
_cell.angle_alpha   90.00
_cell.angle_beta   90.00
_cell.angle_gamma   90.00
#
_symmetry.space_group_name_H-M   'P 1'
#
loop_
_entity.id
_entity.type
_entity.pdbx_description
1 polymer ?
#
loop_
_entity_poly.entity_id
_entity_poly.type
_entity_poly.pdbx_seq_one_letter_code
_entity_poly.pdbx_strand_id
1 'polypeptide(L)'
;MPTTSPDAWLALIGGMGDATHAATRAVHDALPPGRSHYFSHRDDGKLFQAAMARPAEQKLVLVGHSWGGETAARVAIRLGRAGREVALLVTVDPVKRVLTDGFLGAVREAVQCWVNIRAMGGERLDHSNLVAAIGG
;
A
#
# COMPACT_ATOMS: atom_id res chain seq x y z
N MET A 1 -16.39 14.46 26.70
CA MET A 1 -15.70 13.16 26.55
C MET A 1 -14.97 13.17 25.22
N PRO A 2 -13.68 12.83 25.14
CA PRO A 2 -13.00 12.78 23.85
C PRO A 2 -13.57 11.59 23.06
N THR A 3 -14.32 11.88 22.01
CA THR A 3 -14.74 10.90 21.02
C THR A 3 -13.48 10.48 20.25
N THR A 4 -12.88 9.35 20.63
CA THR A 4 -11.83 8.73 19.81
C THR A 4 -12.46 8.37 18.48
N SER A 5 -12.17 9.17 17.46
CA SER A 5 -12.36 8.77 16.07
C SER A 5 -11.79 7.35 15.92
N PRO A 6 -12.48 6.41 15.26
CA PRO A 6 -11.95 5.06 15.12
C PRO A 6 -10.54 5.15 14.50
N ASP A 7 -9.55 4.60 15.21
CA ASP A 7 -8.16 4.55 14.76
C ASP A 7 -8.13 4.08 13.30
N ALA A 8 -7.33 4.77 12.47
CA ALA A 8 -7.22 4.43 11.06
C ALA A 8 -6.83 2.96 10.88
N TRP A 9 -7.42 2.30 9.89
CA TRP A 9 -7.07 0.93 9.55
C TRP A 9 -5.87 0.93 8.59
N LEU A 10 -4.72 0.50 9.09
CA LEU A 10 -3.46 0.44 8.35
C LEU A 10 -3.23 -0.95 7.77
N ALA A 11 -3.15 -1.04 6.44
CA ALA A 11 -2.68 -2.21 5.73
C ALA A 11 -1.24 -2.00 5.22
N LEU A 12 -0.37 -2.97 5.48
CA LEU A 12 0.99 -3.06 4.97
C LEU A 12 1.06 -4.18 3.94
N ILE A 13 1.45 -3.86 2.70
CA ILE A 13 1.43 -4.79 1.57
C ILE A 13 2.86 -5.08 1.11
N GLY A 14 3.31 -6.30 1.39
CA GLY A 14 4.66 -6.77 1.05
C GLY A 14 4.84 -7.03 -0.45
N GLY A 15 6.02 -6.70 -0.97
CA GLY A 15 6.42 -6.96 -2.34
C GLY A 15 6.76 -8.43 -2.63
N MET A 16 7.34 -8.69 -3.81
CA MET A 16 7.79 -10.05 -4.18
C MET A 16 8.93 -10.55 -3.28
N GLY A 17 9.86 -9.66 -2.94
CA GLY A 17 11.00 -9.96 -2.07
C GLY A 17 10.64 -10.14 -0.59
N ASP A 18 9.40 -9.86 -0.19
CA ASP A 18 8.99 -10.02 1.21
C ASP A 18 8.90 -11.49 1.63
N ALA A 19 8.78 -12.42 0.67
CA ALA A 19 8.88 -13.85 0.92
C ALA A 19 10.29 -14.29 1.36
N THR A 20 11.32 -13.48 1.09
CA THR A 20 12.73 -13.82 1.36
C THR A 20 13.40 -12.86 2.33
N HIS A 21 13.06 -11.56 2.29
CA HIS A 21 13.69 -10.52 3.10
C HIS A 21 12.75 -9.93 4.16
N ALA A 22 11.44 -10.23 4.07
CA ALA A 22 10.43 -9.82 5.05
C ALA A 22 10.46 -8.33 5.42
N ALA A 23 10.83 -7.42 4.52
CA ALA A 23 11.05 -6.01 4.86
C ALA A 23 9.75 -5.32 5.33
N THR A 24 8.65 -5.50 4.58
CA THR A 24 7.34 -4.95 4.98
C THR A 24 6.77 -5.71 6.18
N ARG A 25 6.96 -7.04 6.22
CA ARG A 25 6.59 -7.87 7.38
C ARG A 25 7.32 -7.48 8.66
N ALA A 26 8.62 -7.14 8.60
CA ALA A 26 9.38 -6.69 9.76
C ALA A 26 8.84 -5.38 10.31
N VAL A 27 8.41 -4.46 9.44
CA VAL A 27 7.71 -3.23 9.87
C VAL A 27 6.38 -3.57 10.56
N HIS A 28 5.59 -4.49 10.00
CA HIS A 28 4.37 -4.96 10.64
C HIS A 28 4.63 -5.53 12.04
N ASP A 29 5.63 -6.41 12.15
CA ASP A 29 5.97 -7.11 13.39
C ASP A 29 6.57 -6.17 14.45
N ALA A 30 7.20 -5.06 14.03
CA ALA A 30 7.73 -4.02 14.92
C ALA A 30 6.65 -3.07 15.47
N LEU A 31 5.45 -3.03 14.87
CA LEU A 31 4.35 -2.21 15.36
C LEU A 31 3.61 -2.93 16.52
N PRO A 32 3.01 -2.18 17.46
CA PRO A 32 2.21 -2.80 18.52
C PRO A 32 1.09 -3.70 17.95
N PRO A 33 0.74 -4.81 18.62
CA PRO A 33 -0.31 -5.71 18.15
C PRO A 33 -1.62 -4.98 17.84
N GLY A 34 -2.22 -5.29 16.70
CA GLY A 34 -3.47 -4.67 16.24
C GLY A 34 -3.32 -3.28 15.61
N ARG A 35 -2.11 -2.71 15.52
CA ARG A 35 -1.87 -1.41 14.86
C ARG A 35 -1.82 -1.49 13.34
N SER A 36 -1.56 -2.66 12.78
CA SER A 36 -1.48 -2.84 11.33
C SER A 36 -1.91 -4.24 10.92
N HIS A 37 -2.19 -4.40 9.63
CA HIS A 37 -2.54 -5.67 9.00
C HIS A 37 -1.62 -5.93 7.82
N TYR A 38 -0.96 -7.07 7.83
CA TYR A 38 -0.08 -7.46 6.73
C TYR A 38 -0.83 -8.23 5.64
N PHE A 39 -0.52 -7.92 4.38
CA PHE A 39 -0.96 -8.66 3.20
C PHE A 39 0.21 -8.91 2.26
N SER A 40 0.21 -10.05 1.56
CA SER A 40 1.11 -10.26 0.42
C SER A 40 0.62 -9.48 -0.80
N HIS A 41 1.51 -9.12 -1.73
CA HIS A 41 1.13 -8.61 -3.06
C HIS A 41 0.16 -9.52 -3.83
N ARG A 42 0.02 -10.80 -3.45
CA ARG A 42 -0.93 -11.77 -4.03
C ARG A 42 -2.30 -11.79 -3.36
N ASP A 43 -2.49 -11.05 -2.26
CA ASP A 43 -3.72 -11.06 -1.47
C ASP A 43 -4.67 -9.91 -1.87
N ASP A 44 -4.72 -9.50 -3.14
CA ASP A 44 -5.54 -8.37 -3.61
C ASP A 44 -7.03 -8.54 -3.24
N GLY A 45 -7.57 -9.75 -3.43
CA GLY A 45 -8.95 -10.08 -3.05
C GLY A 45 -9.18 -10.01 -1.55
N LYS A 46 -8.25 -10.53 -0.74
CA LYS A 46 -8.37 -10.51 0.73
C LYS A 46 -8.26 -9.09 1.28
N LEU A 47 -7.32 -8.30 0.75
CA LEU A 47 -7.14 -6.89 1.10
C LEU A 47 -8.42 -6.09 0.80
N PHE A 48 -8.99 -6.26 -0.40
CA PHE A 48 -10.24 -5.61 -0.77
C PHE A 48 -11.39 -5.97 0.19
N GLN A 49 -11.58 -7.27 0.47
CA GLN A 49 -12.66 -7.71 1.37
C GLN A 49 -12.45 -7.21 2.81
N ALA A 50 -11.21 -7.24 3.31
CA ALA A 50 -10.89 -6.74 4.64
C ALA A 50 -11.17 -5.24 4.79
N ALA A 51 -10.81 -4.45 3.76
CA ALA A 51 -11.07 -3.02 3.69
C ALA A 51 -12.57 -2.70 3.61
N MET A 52 -13.32 -3.41 2.77
CA MET A 52 -14.78 -3.24 2.65
C MET A 52 -15.52 -3.61 3.93
N ALA A 53 -15.01 -4.56 4.71
CA ALA A 53 -15.60 -4.98 5.98
C ALA A 53 -15.34 -3.98 7.13
N ARG A 54 -14.61 -2.88 6.91
CA ARG A 54 -14.40 -1.83 7.93
C ARG A 54 -15.63 -0.92 8.03
N PRO A 55 -15.97 -0.37 9.21
CA PRO A 55 -16.99 0.67 9.34
C PRO A 55 -16.75 1.83 8.36
N ALA A 56 -17.79 2.43 7.81
CA ALA A 56 -17.68 3.45 6.76
C ALA A 56 -16.85 4.67 7.21
N GLU A 57 -16.95 5.03 8.49
CA GLU A 57 -16.27 6.16 9.12
C GLU A 57 -14.78 5.87 9.39
N GLN A 58 -14.37 4.59 9.34
CA GLN A 58 -12.98 4.21 9.57
C GLN A 58 -12.12 4.54 8.36
N LYS A 59 -11.13 5.42 8.56
CA LYS A 59 -10.15 5.80 7.53
C LYS A 59 -9.31 4.59 7.13
N LEU A 60 -9.15 4.38 5.83
CA LEU A 60 -8.27 3.34 5.27
C LEU A 60 -6.92 3.95 4.89
N VAL A 61 -5.85 3.31 5.34
CA VAL A 61 -4.46 3.66 4.97
C VAL A 61 -3.79 2.43 4.38
N LEU A 62 -3.30 2.55 3.15
CA LEU A 62 -2.64 1.46 2.43
C LEU A 62 -1.18 1.85 2.18
N VAL A 63 -0.24 1.01 2.59
CA VAL A 63 1.19 1.20 2.33
C VAL A 63 1.74 -0.04 1.63
N GLY A 64 2.21 0.10 0.40
CA GLY A 64 2.71 -1.02 -0.38
C GLY A 64 4.11 -0.78 -0.93
N HIS A 65 4.97 -1.80 -0.84
CA HIS A 65 6.33 -1.79 -1.37
C HIS A 65 6.45 -2.66 -2.63
N SER A 66 7.12 -2.17 -3.69
CA SER A 66 7.36 -2.92 -4.93
C SER A 66 6.04 -3.42 -5.56
N TRP A 67 5.93 -4.72 -5.84
CA TRP A 67 4.67 -5.37 -6.27
C TRP A 67 3.52 -5.16 -5.28
N GLY A 68 3.81 -4.96 -4.00
CA GLY A 68 2.82 -4.60 -2.99
C GLY A 68 2.27 -3.20 -3.17
N GLY A 69 3.08 -2.25 -3.67
CA GLY A 69 2.63 -0.90 -4.04
C GLY A 69 1.65 -0.93 -5.22
N GLU A 70 1.95 -1.76 -6.22
CA GLU A 70 1.06 -2.02 -7.36
C GLU A 70 -0.28 -2.63 -6.91
N THR A 71 -0.23 -3.64 -6.03
CA THR A 71 -1.43 -4.26 -5.47
C THR A 71 -2.24 -3.27 -4.61
N ALA A 72 -1.59 -2.46 -3.78
CA ALA A 72 -2.25 -1.43 -2.97
C ALA A 72 -2.98 -0.40 -3.87
N ALA A 73 -2.33 0.08 -4.93
CA ALA A 73 -2.93 1.03 -5.87
C ALA A 73 -4.12 0.44 -6.64
N ARG A 74 -4.00 -0.80 -7.14
CA ARG A 74 -5.14 -1.50 -7.77
C ARG A 74 -6.33 -1.65 -6.82
N VAL A 75 -6.07 -2.06 -5.59
CA VAL A 75 -7.14 -2.24 -4.60
C VAL A 75 -7.75 -0.88 -4.24
N ALA A 76 -6.96 0.18 -4.11
CA ALA A 76 -7.46 1.54 -3.90
C ALA A 76 -8.43 1.98 -5.01
N ILE A 77 -8.07 1.78 -6.28
CA ILE A 77 -8.97 2.06 -7.43
C ILE A 77 -10.26 1.25 -7.32
N ARG A 78 -10.14 -0.05 -7.00
CA ARG A 78 -11.30 -0.94 -6.87
C ARG A 78 -12.21 -0.51 -5.71
N LEU A 79 -11.64 -0.09 -4.59
CA LEU A 79 -12.38 0.44 -3.43
C LEU A 79 -13.09 1.75 -3.80
N GLY A 80 -12.41 2.69 -4.46
CA GLY A 80 -13.01 3.95 -4.91
C GLY A 80 -14.21 3.72 -5.84
N ARG A 81 -14.09 2.79 -6.80
CA ARG A 81 -15.22 2.37 -7.67
C ARG A 81 -16.38 1.73 -6.90
N ALA A 82 -16.11 1.12 -5.75
CA ALA A 82 -17.12 0.56 -4.86
C ALA A 82 -17.67 1.59 -3.85
N GLY A 83 -17.30 2.86 -3.97
CA GLY A 83 -17.73 3.92 -3.05
C GLY A 83 -16.99 3.92 -1.71
N ARG A 84 -15.87 3.18 -1.60
CA ARG A 84 -15.03 3.16 -0.40
C ARG A 84 -13.73 3.90 -0.65
N GLU A 85 -13.64 5.11 -0.13
CA GLU A 85 -12.46 5.95 -0.34
C GLU A 85 -11.28 5.52 0.55
N VAL A 86 -10.07 5.59 -0.02
CA VAL A 86 -8.81 5.42 0.73
C VAL A 86 -8.30 6.78 1.15
N ALA A 87 -8.10 6.99 2.45
CA ALA A 87 -7.65 8.27 2.99
C ALA A 87 -6.18 8.54 2.66
N LEU A 88 -5.35 7.50 2.67
CA LEU A 88 -3.94 7.60 2.30
C LEU A 88 -3.46 6.33 1.60
N LEU A 89 -2.90 6.51 0.41
CA LEU A 89 -2.10 5.51 -0.28
C LEU A 89 -0.64 5.93 -0.23
N VAL A 90 0.24 5.03 0.21
CA VAL A 90 1.69 5.19 0.11
C VAL A 90 2.24 4.05 -0.72
N THR A 91 2.98 4.38 -1.77
CA THR A 91 3.71 3.41 -2.59
C THR A 91 5.20 3.65 -2.43
N VAL A 92 5.97 2.58 -2.18
CA VAL A 92 7.43 2.63 -2.05
C VAL A 92 8.04 1.79 -3.17
N ASP A 93 8.81 2.43 -4.05
CA ASP A 93 9.43 1.84 -5.23
C ASP A 93 8.51 0.87 -6.00
N PRO A 94 7.29 1.29 -6.38
CA PRO A 94 6.34 0.40 -7.05
C PRO A 94 6.86 -0.07 -8.41
N VAL A 95 6.48 -1.26 -8.87
CA VAL A 95 6.92 -1.80 -10.16
C VAL A 95 6.35 -0.98 -11.33
N LYS A 96 7.19 -0.51 -12.26
CA LYS A 96 6.81 0.40 -13.36
C LYS A 96 5.73 -0.10 -14.31
N ARG A 97 5.51 -1.41 -14.41
CA ARG A 97 4.67 -2.00 -15.47
C ARG A 97 3.21 -1.53 -15.45
N VAL A 98 2.81 -0.77 -14.43
CA VAL A 98 1.44 -0.30 -14.19
C VAL A 98 1.32 1.24 -14.18
N LEU A 99 2.41 2.00 -14.34
CA LEU A 99 2.37 3.47 -14.33
C LEU A 99 1.98 4.07 -15.70
N THR A 100 0.86 3.64 -16.28
CA THR A 100 0.28 4.35 -17.43
C THR A 100 -0.45 5.61 -16.95
N ASP A 101 -0.54 6.65 -17.78
CA ASP A 101 -1.24 7.90 -17.41
C ASP A 101 -2.69 7.65 -16.96
N GLY A 102 -3.38 6.72 -17.62
CA GLY A 102 -4.74 6.32 -17.23
C GLY A 102 -4.80 5.63 -15.86
N PHE A 103 -3.78 4.83 -15.51
CA PHE A 103 -3.69 4.25 -14.17
C PHE A 103 -3.41 5.30 -13.11
N LEU A 104 -2.48 6.22 -13.38
CA LEU A 104 -2.17 7.34 -12.49
C LEU A 104 -3.39 8.22 -12.23
N GLY A 105 -4.16 8.53 -13.28
CA GLY A 105 -5.43 9.24 -13.16
C GLY A 105 -6.42 8.51 -12.27
N ALA A 106 -6.63 7.22 -12.52
CA ALA A 106 -7.54 6.40 -11.72
C ALA A 106 -7.15 6.32 -10.23
N VAL A 107 -5.84 6.28 -9.90
CA VAL A 107 -5.40 6.32 -8.51
C VAL A 107 -5.77 7.66 -7.87
N ARG A 108 -5.47 8.78 -8.55
CA ARG A 108 -5.75 10.13 -8.04
C ARG A 108 -7.23 10.39 -7.79
N GLU A 109 -8.11 9.79 -8.59
CA GLU A 109 -9.56 9.86 -8.40
C GLU A 109 -10.07 8.99 -7.25
N ALA A 110 -9.34 7.92 -6.90
CA ALA A 110 -9.81 6.92 -5.95
C ALA A 110 -9.34 7.15 -4.50
N VAL A 111 -8.37 8.05 -4.27
CA VAL A 111 -7.75 8.25 -2.96
C VAL A 111 -7.70 9.74 -2.60
N GLN A 112 -7.85 10.07 -1.32
CA GLN A 112 -7.75 11.46 -0.85
C GLN A 112 -6.32 11.98 -0.95
N CYS A 113 -5.34 11.13 -0.62
CA CYS A 113 -3.94 11.46 -0.65
C CYS A 113 -3.13 10.28 -1.18
N TRP A 114 -2.24 10.56 -2.13
CA TRP A 114 -1.27 9.60 -2.62
C TRP A 114 0.15 10.13 -2.45
N VAL A 115 0.98 9.37 -1.73
CA VAL A 115 2.41 9.61 -1.60
C VAL A 115 3.15 8.50 -2.34
N ASN A 116 3.88 8.86 -3.39
CA ASN A 116 4.75 7.92 -4.11
C ASN A 116 6.21 8.19 -3.74
N ILE A 117 6.83 7.24 -3.06
CA ILE A 117 8.20 7.32 -2.53
C ILE A 117 9.10 6.48 -3.42
N ARG A 118 10.18 7.10 -3.87
CA ARG A 118 11.31 6.40 -4.50
C ARG A 118 12.45 6.35 -3.51
N ALA A 119 12.74 5.17 -2.94
CA ALA A 119 13.83 5.03 -1.99
C ALA A 119 15.15 4.88 -2.76
N MET A 120 15.81 6.01 -3.06
CA MET A 120 17.18 6.00 -3.56
C MET A 120 18.16 6.08 -2.39
N GLY A 121 18.97 5.04 -2.19
CA GLY A 121 20.07 5.04 -1.21
C GLY A 121 21.04 3.87 -1.44
N GLY A 122 22.35 4.12 -1.38
CA GLY A 122 23.42 3.11 -1.46
C GLY A 122 23.99 2.81 -2.86
N GLU A 123 25.14 2.12 -2.94
CA GLU A 123 25.82 1.74 -4.20
C GLU A 123 24.91 0.97 -5.16
N ARG A 124 25.18 1.07 -6.47
CA ARG A 124 24.36 0.58 -7.62
C ARG A 124 23.82 -0.86 -7.55
N LEU A 125 24.24 -1.68 -6.58
CA LEU A 125 23.87 -3.08 -6.42
C LEU A 125 22.99 -3.39 -5.18
N ASP A 126 22.55 -2.37 -4.43
CA ASP A 126 21.60 -2.60 -3.33
C ASP A 126 20.22 -3.02 -3.85
N HIS A 127 19.50 -3.89 -3.15
CA HIS A 127 18.19 -4.41 -3.60
C HIS A 127 17.17 -3.27 -3.82
N SER A 128 17.29 -2.20 -3.04
CA SER A 128 16.54 -0.94 -3.20
C SER A 128 16.80 -0.28 -4.55
N ASN A 129 18.04 -0.34 -5.06
CA ASN A 129 18.41 0.16 -6.38
C ASN A 129 17.92 -0.75 -7.51
N LEU A 130 17.82 -2.07 -7.30
CA LEU A 130 17.28 -2.98 -8.31
C LEU A 130 15.76 -2.79 -8.48
N VAL A 131 15.04 -2.57 -7.37
CA VAL A 131 13.61 -2.24 -7.39
C VAL A 131 13.39 -0.81 -7.89
N ALA A 132 14.19 0.18 -7.49
CA ALA A 132 14.11 1.56 -8.02
C ALA A 132 14.55 1.69 -9.49
N ALA A 133 15.39 0.77 -10.01
CA ALA A 133 15.70 0.65 -11.43
C ALA A 133 14.53 0.07 -12.24
N ILE A 134 13.74 -0.82 -11.62
CA ILE A 134 12.49 -1.37 -12.19
C ILE A 134 11.29 -0.44 -11.92
N GLY A 135 11.32 0.40 -10.90
CA GLY A 135 10.17 1.11 -10.31
C GLY A 135 10.24 2.63 -10.36
N GLY A 136 11.13 3.16 -11.21
CA GLY A 136 11.56 4.56 -11.17
C GLY A 136 10.53 5.65 -11.35
#